data_AF-D0UN72-F1
#
_entry.id   AF-D0UN72-F1
#
_cell.length_a   1.000
_cell.length_b   1.000
_cell.length_c   1.000
_cell.angle_alpha   90.00
_cell.angle_beta   90.00
_cell.angle_gamma   90.00
#
_symmetry.space_group_name_H-M   'P 1'
#
loop_
_entity.id
_entity.type
_entity.pdbx_description
1 polymer ?
#
loop_
_entity_poly.entity_id
_entity_poly.type
_entity_poly.pdbx_seq_one_letter_code
_entity_poly.pdbx_strand_id
1 'polypeptide(L)'
;PIAASTNRGRDLIGVQNLIKKHQAVLAEINNHESRTLAVCQAGDEMIGDKHFASDDIKAKINGLMERWNALKDKALQRKQDLEDSHQAHQYFADANEAESWMKEKEPLVGSPDYGKDEDSAEALLKKHEALMSDCEAFGSSISALRDQAQSCRQQETPIIDLAGKQCVMALYDYSEKSPREVSMKKGDVLTLLNSNNK
;
A
#
# COMPACT_ATOMS: atom_id res chain seq x y z
N PRO A 1 -9.75 5.90 16.58
CA PRO A 1 -8.89 4.69 16.74
C PRO A 1 -7.93 4.55 15.55
N ILE A 2 -6.64 4.31 15.80
CA ILE A 2 -5.61 4.18 14.74
C ILE A 2 -5.98 3.05 13.75
N ALA A 3 -6.60 1.97 14.24
CA ALA A 3 -7.10 0.86 13.43
C ALA A 3 -8.19 1.24 12.40
N ALA A 4 -8.88 2.37 12.58
CA ALA A 4 -9.90 2.86 11.66
C ALA A 4 -9.43 4.06 10.81
N SER A 5 -8.15 4.41 10.89
CA SER A 5 -7.59 5.49 10.07
C SER A 5 -7.61 5.07 8.60
N THR A 6 -7.84 6.04 7.71
CA THR A 6 -7.77 5.88 6.25
C THR A 6 -6.47 6.44 5.67
N ASN A 7 -5.58 6.98 6.52
CA ASN A 7 -4.28 7.47 6.05
C ASN A 7 -3.38 6.29 5.66
N ARG A 8 -2.94 6.30 4.39
CA ARG A 8 -2.11 5.28 3.75
C ARG A 8 -0.65 5.71 3.54
N GLY A 9 -0.30 6.98 3.75
CA GLY A 9 1.04 7.51 3.46
C GLY A 9 1.05 8.29 2.13
N ARG A 10 2.07 9.13 1.95
CA ARG A 10 2.25 9.96 0.73
C ARG A 10 3.55 9.69 -0.01
N ASP A 11 4.46 8.97 0.63
CA ASP A 11 5.78 8.59 0.17
C ASP A 11 6.20 7.28 0.86
N LEU A 12 7.24 6.63 0.34
CA LEU A 12 7.71 5.33 0.84
C LEU A 12 8.03 5.38 2.34
N ILE A 13 8.71 6.43 2.79
CA ILE A 13 9.08 6.64 4.20
C ILE A 13 7.84 6.79 5.08
N GLY A 14 6.86 7.59 4.65
CA GLY A 14 5.61 7.80 5.35
C GLY A 14 4.82 6.50 5.52
N VAL A 15 4.72 5.68 4.46
CA VAL A 15 4.06 4.38 4.53
C VAL A 15 4.78 3.44 5.48
N GLN A 16 6.11 3.32 5.39
CA GLN A 16 6.92 2.49 6.29
C GLN A 16 6.73 2.87 7.77
N ASN A 17 6.66 4.17 8.06
CA ASN A 17 6.37 4.66 9.41
C ASN A 17 4.95 4.29 9.87
N LEU A 18 3.96 4.35 8.98
CA LEU A 18 2.59 3.93 9.28
C LEU A 18 2.50 2.41 9.52
N ILE A 19 3.22 1.60 8.74
CA ILE A 19 3.32 0.15 8.93
C ILE A 19 3.90 -0.16 10.31
N LYS A 20 5.04 0.45 10.68
CA LYS A 20 5.66 0.26 12.00
C LYS A 20 4.71 0.61 13.15
N LYS A 21 3.97 1.73 13.03
CA LYS A 21 2.96 2.11 14.02
C LYS A 21 1.80 1.11 14.08
N HIS A 22 1.34 0.60 12.93
CA HIS A 22 0.25 -0.37 12.88
C HIS A 22 0.67 -1.75 13.41
N GLN A 23 1.93 -2.14 13.24
CA GLN A 23 2.48 -3.35 13.86
C GLN A 23 2.38 -3.30 15.39
N ALA A 24 2.64 -2.15 16.01
CA ALA A 24 2.45 -1.98 17.45
C ALA A 24 0.98 -2.20 17.87
N VAL A 25 0.03 -1.65 17.09
CA VAL A 25 -1.42 -1.85 17.34
C VAL A 25 -1.81 -3.32 17.21
N LEU A 26 -1.28 -4.03 16.21
CA LEU A 26 -1.54 -5.47 16.04
C LEU A 26 -0.99 -6.29 17.22
N ALA A 27 0.19 -5.93 17.72
CA ALA A 27 0.76 -6.57 18.91
C ALA A 27 -0.11 -6.32 20.15
N GLU A 28 -0.62 -5.10 20.34
CA GLU A 28 -1.55 -4.79 21.43
C GLU A 28 -2.86 -5.59 21.33
N ILE A 29 -3.44 -5.69 20.13
CA ILE A 29 -4.64 -6.52 19.90
C ILE A 29 -4.34 -7.98 20.23
N ASN A 30 -3.23 -8.53 19.76
CA ASN A 30 -2.85 -9.91 20.04
C ASN A 30 -2.63 -10.16 21.55
N ASN A 31 -2.01 -9.22 22.25
CA ASN A 31 -1.81 -9.30 23.70
C ASN A 31 -3.13 -9.30 24.49
N HIS A 32 -4.17 -8.65 23.97
CA HIS A 32 -5.50 -8.64 24.58
C HIS A 32 -6.37 -9.84 24.20
N GLU A 33 -5.95 -10.69 23.26
CA GLU A 33 -6.73 -11.83 22.80
C GLU A 33 -6.95 -12.84 23.93
N SER A 34 -5.89 -13.27 24.61
CA SER A 34 -5.97 -14.23 25.72
C SER A 34 -6.93 -13.77 26.82
N ARG A 35 -6.86 -12.49 27.21
CA ARG A 35 -7.77 -11.93 28.23
C ARG A 35 -9.22 -11.90 27.77
N THR A 36 -9.45 -11.57 26.51
CA THR A 36 -10.81 -11.51 25.94
C THR A 36 -11.42 -12.91 25.90
N LEU A 37 -10.64 -13.91 25.45
CA LEU A 37 -11.06 -15.31 25.45
C LEU A 37 -11.31 -15.86 26.85
N ALA A 38 -10.46 -15.53 27.83
CA ALA A 38 -10.65 -15.94 29.22
C ALA A 38 -11.95 -15.38 29.83
N VAL A 39 -12.31 -14.13 29.52
CA VAL A 39 -13.58 -13.53 29.96
C VAL A 39 -14.77 -14.25 29.34
N CYS A 40 -14.70 -14.58 28.05
CA CYS A 40 -15.74 -15.36 27.37
C CYS A 40 -15.89 -16.75 27.98
N GLN A 41 -14.77 -17.45 28.21
CA GLN A 41 -14.77 -18.79 28.82
C GLN A 41 -15.38 -18.80 30.23
N ALA A 42 -14.97 -17.86 31.10
CA ALA A 42 -15.56 -17.74 32.43
C ALA A 42 -17.07 -17.44 32.38
N GLY A 43 -17.49 -16.66 31.37
CA GLY A 43 -18.89 -16.41 31.08
C GLY A 43 -19.67 -17.67 30.68
N ASP A 44 -19.10 -18.48 29.80
CA ASP A 44 -19.69 -19.75 29.36
C ASP A 44 -19.78 -20.79 30.50
N GLU A 45 -18.78 -20.83 31.39
CA GLU A 45 -18.81 -21.67 32.61
C GLU A 45 -19.97 -21.28 33.53
N MET A 46 -20.16 -19.98 33.79
CA MET A 46 -21.29 -19.48 34.59
C MET A 46 -22.66 -19.83 33.98
N ILE A 47 -22.77 -19.82 32.64
CA ILE A 47 -23.99 -20.24 31.94
C ILE A 47 -24.20 -21.75 32.12
N GLY A 48 -23.14 -22.56 32.02
CA GLY A 48 -23.17 -24.00 32.27
C GLY A 48 -23.65 -24.37 33.68
N ASP A 49 -23.23 -23.58 34.68
CA ASP A 49 -23.63 -23.72 36.09
C ASP A 49 -25.07 -23.23 36.37
N LYS A 50 -25.82 -22.83 35.34
CA LYS A 50 -27.20 -22.31 35.42
C LYS A 50 -27.29 -21.07 36.32
N HIS A 51 -26.32 -20.17 36.21
CA HIS A 51 -26.34 -18.90 36.92
C HIS A 51 -27.65 -18.13 36.66
N PHE A 52 -28.21 -17.45 37.67
CA PHE A 52 -29.52 -16.81 37.60
C PHE A 52 -29.62 -15.73 36.49
N ALA A 53 -28.48 -15.15 36.10
CA ALA A 53 -28.37 -14.15 35.05
C ALA A 53 -27.79 -14.70 33.72
N SER A 54 -27.97 -16.00 33.44
CA SER A 54 -27.38 -16.67 32.26
C SER A 54 -27.70 -15.96 30.94
N ASP A 55 -28.93 -15.49 30.76
CA ASP A 55 -29.35 -14.80 29.54
C ASP A 55 -28.60 -13.47 29.33
N ASP A 56 -28.44 -12.69 30.40
CA ASP A 56 -27.69 -11.42 30.37
C ASP A 56 -26.19 -11.65 30.13
N ILE A 57 -25.63 -12.69 30.76
CA ILE A 57 -24.22 -13.08 30.59
C ILE A 57 -23.98 -13.48 29.13
N LYS A 58 -24.85 -14.32 28.56
CA LYS A 58 -24.76 -14.74 27.16
C LYS A 58 -24.83 -13.57 26.19
N ALA A 59 -25.75 -12.63 26.41
CA ALA A 59 -25.87 -11.43 25.60
C ALA A 59 -24.58 -10.58 25.64
N LYS A 60 -23.96 -10.44 26.82
CA LYS A 60 -22.69 -9.71 26.98
C LYS A 60 -21.52 -10.40 26.28
N ILE A 61 -21.38 -11.72 26.38
CA ILE A 61 -20.31 -12.49 25.71
C ILE A 61 -20.43 -12.33 24.19
N ASN A 62 -21.64 -12.52 23.65
CA ASN A 62 -21.88 -12.36 22.21
C ASN A 62 -21.51 -10.97 21.72
N GLY A 63 -21.97 -9.92 22.42
CA GLY A 63 -21.65 -8.55 22.06
C GLY A 63 -20.18 -8.17 22.24
N LEU A 64 -19.44 -8.85 23.14
CA LEU A 64 -17.99 -8.70 23.27
C LEU A 64 -17.27 -9.34 22.09
N MET A 65 -17.62 -10.59 21.74
CA MET A 65 -17.01 -11.33 20.63
C MET A 65 -17.28 -10.67 19.28
N GLU A 66 -18.48 -10.14 19.05
CA GLU A 66 -18.80 -9.39 17.84
C GLU A 66 -17.90 -8.16 17.69
N ARG A 67 -17.77 -7.35 18.75
CA ARG A 67 -16.89 -6.17 18.75
C ARG A 67 -15.42 -6.54 18.61
N TRP A 68 -15.00 -7.66 19.21
CA TRP A 68 -13.63 -8.17 19.11
C TRP A 68 -13.28 -8.59 17.68
N ASN A 69 -14.14 -9.39 17.04
CA ASN A 69 -13.95 -9.83 15.66
C ASN A 69 -13.96 -8.63 14.70
N ALA A 70 -14.91 -7.71 14.85
CA ALA A 70 -14.96 -6.50 14.03
C ALA A 70 -13.72 -5.61 14.19
N LEU A 71 -13.09 -5.58 15.37
CA LEU A 71 -11.82 -4.90 15.60
C LEU A 71 -10.67 -5.60 14.85
N LYS A 72 -10.57 -6.93 14.96
CA LYS A 72 -9.55 -7.72 14.25
C LYS A 72 -9.66 -7.56 12.74
N ASP A 73 -10.88 -7.61 12.19
CA ASP A 73 -11.14 -7.46 10.76
C ASP A 73 -10.70 -6.08 10.27
N LYS A 74 -11.06 -5.00 10.99
CA LYS A 74 -10.60 -3.64 10.66
C LYS A 74 -9.09 -3.50 10.72
N ALA A 75 -8.45 -4.10 11.73
CA ALA A 75 -7.01 -4.05 11.87
C ALA A 75 -6.29 -4.83 10.74
N LEU A 76 -6.84 -5.97 10.31
CA LEU A 76 -6.31 -6.74 9.20
C LEU A 76 -6.51 -6.02 7.87
N GLN A 77 -7.69 -5.44 7.63
CA GLN A 77 -7.94 -4.64 6.43
C GLN A 77 -6.97 -3.47 6.34
N ARG A 78 -6.75 -2.74 7.44
CA ARG A 78 -5.78 -1.64 7.47
C ARG A 78 -4.35 -2.11 7.22
N LYS A 79 -3.98 -3.32 7.67
CA LYS A 79 -2.67 -3.90 7.36
C LYS A 79 -2.52 -4.10 5.85
N GLN A 80 -3.50 -4.71 5.20
CA GLN A 80 -3.49 -4.93 3.75
C GLN A 80 -3.41 -3.60 2.99
N ASP A 81 -4.22 -2.60 3.37
CA ASP A 81 -4.19 -1.27 2.76
C ASP A 81 -2.81 -0.59 2.85
N LEU A 82 -2.07 -0.80 3.95
CA LEU A 82 -0.73 -0.24 4.12
C LEU A 82 0.32 -1.04 3.32
N GLU A 83 0.18 -2.35 3.23
CA GLU A 83 1.05 -3.21 2.42
C GLU A 83 0.91 -2.91 0.93
N ASP A 84 -0.32 -2.76 0.45
CA ASP A 84 -0.61 -2.36 -0.94
C ASP A 84 0.01 -0.98 -1.25
N SER A 85 -0.08 -0.04 -0.30
CA SER A 85 0.50 1.30 -0.46
C SER A 85 2.02 1.28 -0.47
N HIS A 86 2.61 0.43 0.36
CA HIS A 86 4.05 0.25 0.38
C HIS A 86 4.54 -0.31 -0.95
N GLN A 87 3.85 -1.32 -1.49
CA GLN A 87 4.20 -1.93 -2.76
C GLN A 87 4.14 -0.94 -3.92
N ALA A 88 3.09 -0.11 -3.97
CA ALA A 88 2.94 0.93 -4.98
C ALA A 88 4.05 1.99 -4.89
N HIS A 89 4.31 2.51 -3.69
CA HIS A 89 5.36 3.52 -3.50
C HIS A 89 6.77 2.97 -3.79
N GLN A 90 7.03 1.72 -3.43
CA GLN A 90 8.29 1.04 -3.77
C GLN A 90 8.45 0.92 -5.28
N TYR A 91 7.39 0.54 -6.00
CA TYR A 91 7.43 0.41 -7.46
C TYR A 91 7.78 1.74 -8.13
N PHE A 92 7.14 2.84 -7.72
CA PHE A 92 7.45 4.14 -8.28
C PHE A 92 8.87 4.60 -7.95
N ALA A 93 9.38 4.28 -6.75
CA ALA A 93 10.76 4.60 -6.40
C ALA A 93 11.75 3.84 -7.29
N ASP A 94 11.57 2.54 -7.43
CA ASP A 94 12.43 1.66 -8.24
C ASP A 94 12.33 2.01 -9.74
N ALA A 95 11.15 2.39 -10.22
CA ALA A 95 10.95 2.81 -11.61
C ALA A 95 11.67 4.14 -11.89
N ASN A 96 11.60 5.10 -10.97
CA ASN A 96 12.33 6.37 -11.09
C ASN A 96 13.85 6.15 -11.07
N GLU A 97 14.34 5.25 -10.22
CA GLU A 97 15.75 4.86 -10.20
C GLU A 97 16.17 4.25 -11.54
N ALA A 98 15.32 3.37 -12.11
CA ALA A 98 15.58 2.77 -13.41
C ALA A 98 15.60 3.79 -14.55
N GLU A 99 14.66 4.73 -14.56
CA GLU A 99 14.67 5.85 -15.50
C GLU A 99 15.93 6.71 -15.37
N SER A 100 16.36 6.99 -14.14
CA SER A 100 17.58 7.76 -13.90
C SER A 100 18.81 7.02 -14.43
N TRP A 101 18.90 5.72 -14.17
CA TRP A 101 20.00 4.89 -14.67
C TRP A 101 20.04 4.86 -16.20
N MET A 102 18.88 4.68 -16.86
CA MET A 102 18.81 4.71 -18.32
C MET A 102 19.27 6.05 -18.90
N LYS A 103 18.82 7.17 -18.32
CA LYS A 103 19.25 8.52 -18.74
C LYS A 103 20.75 8.75 -18.58
N GLU A 104 21.37 8.14 -17.57
CA GLU A 104 22.82 8.23 -17.36
C GLU A 104 23.60 7.42 -18.41
N LYS A 105 23.11 6.23 -18.78
CA LYS A 105 23.80 5.33 -19.73
C LYS A 105 23.56 5.68 -21.20
N GLU A 106 22.41 6.27 -21.55
CA GLU A 106 22.03 6.67 -22.91
C GLU A 106 23.14 7.42 -23.69
N PRO A 107 23.80 8.46 -23.16
CA PRO A 107 24.86 9.16 -23.90
C PRO A 107 26.12 8.32 -24.12
N LEU A 108 26.39 7.31 -23.28
CA LEU A 108 27.55 6.43 -23.43
C LEU A 108 27.37 5.48 -24.62
N VAL A 109 26.15 5.01 -24.86
CA VAL A 109 25.80 4.16 -26.01
C VAL A 109 25.78 4.97 -27.31
N GLY A 110 25.34 6.23 -27.25
CA GLY A 110 25.23 7.11 -28.42
C GLY A 110 26.53 7.80 -28.86
N SER A 111 27.65 7.56 -28.18
CA SER A 111 28.93 8.21 -28.50
C SER A 111 29.46 7.78 -29.88
N PRO A 112 29.70 8.71 -30.82
CA PRO A 112 30.29 8.40 -32.12
C PRO A 112 31.83 8.36 -32.10
N ASP A 113 32.45 8.36 -30.91
CA ASP A 113 33.90 8.25 -30.75
C ASP A 113 34.35 6.79 -30.91
N TYR A 114 35.18 6.53 -31.92
CA TYR A 114 35.74 5.21 -32.22
C TYR A 114 37.23 5.09 -31.90
N GLY A 115 37.82 6.13 -31.30
CA GLY A 115 39.26 6.19 -31.07
C GLY A 115 40.02 6.66 -32.31
N LYS A 116 41.23 7.16 -32.08
CA LYS A 116 42.12 7.72 -33.12
C LYS A 116 43.28 6.80 -33.48
N ASP A 117 43.51 5.78 -32.65
CA ASP A 117 44.60 4.82 -32.72
C ASP A 117 44.17 3.49 -32.04
N GLU A 118 44.99 2.45 -32.18
CA GLU A 118 44.70 1.11 -31.66
C GLU A 118 44.46 1.10 -30.14
N ASP A 119 45.33 1.79 -29.38
CA ASP A 119 45.22 1.88 -27.92
C ASP A 119 43.90 2.54 -27.47
N SER A 120 43.49 3.63 -28.13
CA SER A 120 42.23 4.31 -27.81
C SER A 120 41.00 3.50 -28.23
N ALA A 121 41.07 2.77 -29.35
CA ALA A 121 40.01 1.86 -29.77
C ALA A 121 39.84 0.68 -28.79
N GLU A 122 40.95 0.08 -28.34
CA GLU A 122 40.93 -1.01 -27.35
C GLU A 122 40.36 -0.53 -25.99
N ALA A 123 40.74 0.66 -25.55
CA ALA A 123 40.19 1.26 -24.34
C ALA A 123 38.68 1.52 -24.44
N LEU A 124 38.18 1.96 -25.60
CA LEU A 124 36.74 2.15 -25.85
C LEU A 124 36.00 0.80 -25.88
N LEU A 125 36.58 -0.22 -26.50
CA LEU A 125 36.02 -1.57 -26.54
C LEU A 125 35.83 -2.13 -25.12
N LYS A 126 36.85 -2.01 -24.27
CA LYS A 126 36.77 -2.45 -22.87
C LYS A 126 35.69 -1.70 -22.07
N LYS A 127 35.51 -0.39 -22.31
CA LYS A 127 34.41 0.38 -21.71
C LYS A 127 33.05 -0.10 -22.20
N HIS A 128 32.94 -0.43 -23.48
CA HIS A 128 31.70 -0.96 -24.05
C HIS A 128 31.35 -2.34 -23.47
N GLU A 129 32.33 -3.24 -23.32
CA GLU A 129 32.13 -4.54 -22.66
C GLU A 129 31.63 -4.38 -21.22
N ALA A 130 32.22 -3.45 -20.47
CA ALA A 130 31.75 -3.12 -19.11
C ALA A 130 30.30 -2.60 -19.13
N LEU A 131 29.95 -1.74 -20.09
CA LEU A 131 28.60 -1.24 -20.27
C LEU A 131 27.60 -2.35 -20.62
N MET A 132 27.98 -3.31 -21.48
CA MET A 132 27.12 -4.46 -21.79
C MET A 132 26.86 -5.31 -20.56
N SER A 133 27.90 -5.57 -19.76
CA SER A 133 27.77 -6.29 -18.48
C SER A 133 26.83 -5.55 -17.52
N ASP A 134 26.97 -4.22 -17.39
CA ASP A 134 26.06 -3.39 -16.59
C ASP A 134 24.60 -3.50 -17.09
N CYS A 135 24.38 -3.46 -18.41
CA CYS A 135 23.04 -3.60 -19.02
C CYS A 135 22.42 -4.97 -18.75
N GLU A 136 23.19 -6.05 -18.86
CA GLU A 136 22.72 -7.40 -18.55
C GLU A 136 22.34 -7.52 -17.08
N ALA A 137 23.18 -7.02 -16.17
CA ALA A 137 22.90 -6.99 -14.74
C ALA A 137 21.62 -6.18 -14.44
N PHE A 138 21.46 -5.03 -15.10
CA PHE A 138 20.29 -4.17 -14.93
C PHE A 138 18.98 -4.81 -15.44
N GLY A 139 19.07 -5.74 -16.38
CA GLY A 139 17.92 -6.53 -16.84
C GLY A 139 17.19 -7.25 -15.71
N SER A 140 17.90 -7.66 -14.65
CA SER A 140 17.29 -8.25 -13.45
C SER A 140 16.39 -7.26 -12.70
N SER A 141 16.80 -6.00 -12.55
CA SER A 141 16.00 -4.93 -11.95
C SER A 141 14.74 -4.63 -12.76
N ILE A 142 14.82 -4.63 -14.09
CA ILE A 142 13.66 -4.47 -14.98
C ILE A 142 12.68 -5.65 -14.84
N SER A 143 13.20 -6.88 -14.71
CA SER A 143 12.36 -8.05 -14.43
C SER A 143 11.65 -7.93 -13.09
N ALA A 144 12.38 -7.54 -12.03
CA ALA A 144 11.80 -7.34 -10.70
C ALA A 144 10.70 -6.25 -10.71
N LEU A 145 10.93 -5.13 -11.40
CA LEU A 145 9.94 -4.07 -11.60
C LEU A 145 8.68 -4.58 -12.31
N ARG A 146 8.84 -5.46 -13.30
CA ARG A 146 7.71 -6.07 -14.02
C ARG A 146 6.89 -6.97 -13.11
N ASP A 147 7.55 -7.82 -12.34
CA ASP A 147 6.89 -8.75 -11.41
C ASP A 147 6.17 -7.97 -10.30
N GLN A 148 6.78 -6.89 -9.82
CA GLN A 148 6.17 -5.98 -8.86
C GLN A 148 4.95 -5.26 -9.45
N ALA A 149 5.02 -4.76 -10.69
CA ALA A 149 3.89 -4.13 -11.37
C ALA A 149 2.70 -5.09 -11.54
N GLN A 150 2.95 -6.36 -11.86
CA GLN A 150 1.90 -7.39 -11.97
C GLN A 150 1.29 -7.72 -10.61
N SER A 151 2.10 -7.65 -9.55
CA SER A 151 1.70 -8.00 -8.19
C SER A 151 1.05 -6.82 -7.45
N CYS A 152 1.27 -5.58 -7.90
CA CYS A 152 0.63 -4.38 -7.37
C CYS A 152 -0.88 -4.49 -7.56
N ARG A 153 -1.59 -4.84 -6.49
CA ARG A 153 -3.04 -4.70 -6.45
C ARG A 153 -3.35 -3.22 -6.64
N GLN A 154 -4.19 -2.93 -7.61
CA GLN A 154 -4.57 -1.58 -8.04
C GLN A 154 -4.99 -0.76 -6.81
N GLN A 155 -4.05 -0.02 -6.23
CA GLN A 155 -4.39 1.08 -5.36
C GLN A 155 -4.68 2.26 -6.27
N GLU A 156 -5.90 2.75 -6.17
CA GLU A 156 -6.31 4.03 -6.72
C GLU A 156 -5.52 5.13 -6.00
N THR A 157 -4.25 5.28 -6.38
CA THR A 157 -3.55 6.54 -6.17
C THR A 157 -4.33 7.58 -6.96
N PRO A 158 -4.61 8.76 -6.36
CA PRO A 158 -5.24 9.82 -7.09
C PRO A 158 -4.35 10.16 -8.30
N ILE A 159 -4.84 9.88 -9.51
CA ILE A 159 -4.15 10.19 -10.75
C ILE A 159 -4.11 11.71 -10.83
N ILE A 160 -2.92 12.30 -10.91
CA ILE A 160 -2.79 13.73 -11.19
C ILE A 160 -3.04 13.89 -12.69
N ASP A 161 -4.15 14.54 -13.05
CA ASP A 161 -4.44 14.82 -14.46
C ASP A 161 -3.42 15.82 -15.04
N LEU A 162 -3.44 16.01 -16.37
CA LEU A 162 -2.57 16.97 -17.07
C LEU A 162 -2.73 18.41 -16.54
N ALA A 163 -3.79 18.71 -15.80
CA ALA A 163 -4.06 20.00 -15.18
C ALA A 163 -3.66 20.07 -13.69
N GLY A 164 -2.96 19.05 -13.16
CA GLY A 164 -2.48 19.02 -11.78
C GLY A 164 -3.55 18.64 -10.75
N LYS A 165 -4.72 18.17 -11.17
CA LYS A 165 -5.82 17.82 -10.27
C LYS A 165 -5.78 16.35 -9.89
N GLN A 166 -6.02 16.05 -8.62
CA GLN A 166 -6.08 14.69 -8.10
C GLN A 166 -7.39 14.01 -8.50
N CYS A 167 -7.33 12.82 -9.11
CA CYS A 167 -8.48 12.08 -9.58
C CYS A 167 -8.53 10.67 -8.97
N VAL A 168 -9.65 10.26 -8.36
CA VAL A 168 -9.86 8.94 -7.74
C VAL A 168 -10.96 8.18 -8.47
N MET A 169 -10.98 6.86 -8.38
CA MET A 169 -12.05 6.05 -8.97
C MET A 169 -13.09 5.65 -7.90
N ALA A 170 -14.32 5.46 -8.35
CA ALA A 170 -15.43 5.07 -7.52
C ALA A 170 -15.40 3.57 -7.23
N LEU A 171 -15.24 3.19 -5.96
CA LEU A 171 -15.22 1.77 -5.57
C LEU A 171 -16.61 1.13 -5.44
N TYR A 172 -17.64 1.95 -5.26
CA TYR A 172 -19.02 1.53 -5.06
C TYR A 172 -19.98 2.57 -5.65
N ASP A 173 -21.19 2.13 -5.99
CA ASP A 173 -22.28 3.02 -6.32
C ASP A 173 -22.64 3.86 -5.10
N TYR A 174 -22.74 5.18 -5.27
CA TYR A 174 -23.12 6.13 -4.23
C TYR A 174 -24.16 7.08 -4.78
N SER A 175 -25.26 7.30 -4.05
CA SER A 175 -26.27 8.29 -4.38
C SER A 175 -26.73 9.04 -3.14
N GLU A 176 -26.56 10.35 -3.11
CA GLU A 176 -27.05 11.23 -2.04
C GLU A 176 -28.08 12.20 -2.61
N LYS A 177 -29.25 12.31 -1.95
CA LYS A 177 -30.41 13.09 -2.44
C LYS A 177 -30.53 14.50 -1.85
N SER A 178 -29.65 14.91 -0.93
CA SER A 178 -29.71 16.25 -0.30
C SER A 178 -28.38 16.60 0.36
N PRO A 179 -27.86 17.84 0.24
CA PRO A 179 -28.48 19.05 -0.32
C PRO A 179 -28.28 19.26 -1.84
N ARG A 180 -27.60 18.33 -2.53
CA ARG A 180 -27.54 18.24 -4.00
C ARG A 180 -27.67 16.78 -4.38
N GLU A 181 -28.37 16.48 -5.47
CA GLU A 181 -28.39 15.13 -6.01
C GLU A 181 -27.02 14.83 -6.62
N VAL A 182 -26.27 13.96 -5.96
CA VAL A 182 -24.99 13.46 -6.47
C VAL A 182 -25.09 11.94 -6.57
N SER A 183 -24.86 11.42 -7.77
CA SER A 183 -24.75 9.99 -8.01
C SER A 183 -23.39 9.68 -8.65
N MET A 184 -22.73 8.66 -8.14
CA MET A 184 -21.48 8.11 -8.65
C MET A 184 -21.68 6.60 -8.82
N LYS A 185 -21.25 6.05 -9.95
CA LYS A 185 -21.25 4.61 -10.19
C LYS A 185 -19.86 4.04 -9.95
N LYS A 186 -19.80 2.78 -9.53
CA LYS A 186 -18.56 2.02 -9.46
C LYS A 186 -17.81 2.09 -10.80
N GLY A 187 -16.55 2.52 -10.76
CA GLY A 187 -15.69 2.72 -11.92
C GLY A 187 -15.63 4.16 -12.45
N ASP A 188 -16.49 5.08 -11.97
CA ASP A 188 -16.40 6.49 -12.35
C ASP A 188 -15.10 7.13 -11.83
N VAL A 189 -14.42 7.93 -12.66
CA VAL A 189 -13.24 8.71 -12.25
C VAL A 189 -13.70 10.10 -11.79
N LEU A 190 -13.46 10.42 -10.53
CA LEU A 190 -13.80 11.68 -9.88
C LEU A 190 -12.58 12.54 -9.64
N THR A 191 -12.74 13.86 -9.77
CA THR A 191 -11.72 14.82 -9.31
C THR A 191 -11.94 15.21 -7.86
N LEU A 192 -10.90 15.04 -7.04
CA LEU A 192 -10.88 15.53 -5.65
C LEU A 192 -10.76 17.06 -5.63
N LEU A 193 -11.76 17.71 -5.01
CA LEU A 193 -11.72 19.14 -4.73
C LEU A 193 -11.11 19.35 -3.34
N ASN A 194 -9.93 19.98 -3.26
CA ASN A 194 -9.31 20.35 -1.99
C ASN A 194 -10.05 21.54 -1.36
N SER A 195 -10.36 21.45 -0.06
CA SER A 195 -11.08 22.48 0.71
C SER A 195 -10.33 23.81 0.92
N ASN A 196 -9.11 23.95 0.38
CA ASN A 196 -8.26 25.14 0.57
C ASN A 196 -8.41 26.22 -0.53
N ASN A 197 -9.31 26.04 -1.50
CA ASN A 197 -9.65 27.08 -2.46
C ASN A 197 -11.04 27.67 -2.16
N LYS A 198 -11.14 28.43 -1.08
CA LYS A 198 -12.17 29.46 -0.89
C LYS A 198 -11.53 30.84 -0.99
#